data_AF-A0A919TUN0-F1
#
_entry.id   AF-A0A919TUN0-F1
#
_cell.length_a   1.000
_cell.length_b   1.000
_cell.length_c   1.000
_cell.angle_alpha   90.00
_cell.angle_beta   90.00
_cell.angle_gamma   90.00
#
_symmetry.space_group_name_H-M   'P 1'
#
loop_
_entity.id
_entity.type
_entity.pdbx_description
1 polymer ?
#
loop_
_entity_poly.entity_id
_entity_poly.type
_entity_poly.pdbx_seq_one_letter_code
_entity_poly.pdbx_strand_id
1 'polypeptide(L)'
;MSARGIVLLVVALLAGGCAGQAADGGESPVVQPRWESCAAVTPEEGTEGLALPKLDDSFVPVSAVICRTVPVRRPSGGEDMVAAEDKAGDIAGLLATLRLPDEKPTNGACTADLVLVPYLVLLDADGRWIRPGVPVDACRKPRIEFRDALGQLKTERVSGRVVLELESDEAAASGCGQAWADMVWVIGENGGGNASLAPLAPENAEVRRCVYRVPAKEQGGAKPAGEFETGGKLPAGTWAAVRRELTNAAPAGRCTTPASRFAVLTTPAGEVYVEGDGCRRALLGETALRTATPALEKLLF
;
A
#
# COMPACT_ATOMS: atom_id res chain seq x y z
N MET A 1 -2.27 61.87 -7.95
CA MET A 1 -0.84 61.51 -8.14
C MET A 1 -0.44 60.56 -7.03
N SER A 2 -0.31 59.27 -7.33
CA SER A 2 0.75 58.41 -6.80
C SER A 2 0.70 57.08 -7.53
N ALA A 3 1.87 56.68 -8.04
CA ALA A 3 2.04 55.68 -9.06
C ALA A 3 2.04 54.25 -8.50
N ARG A 4 1.58 53.34 -9.36
CA ARG A 4 1.63 51.87 -9.19
C ARG A 4 3.08 51.38 -9.21
N GLY A 5 3.39 50.44 -8.33
CA GLY A 5 4.57 49.57 -8.43
C GLY A 5 4.16 48.13 -8.16
N ILE A 6 3.82 47.38 -9.21
CA ILE A 6 3.61 45.93 -9.14
C ILE A 6 4.96 45.29 -9.42
N VAL A 7 5.57 44.68 -8.39
CA VAL A 7 6.75 43.86 -8.52
C VAL A 7 6.28 42.45 -8.88
N LEU A 8 6.48 42.06 -10.15
CA LEU A 8 6.30 40.70 -10.64
C LEU A 8 7.52 39.88 -10.20
N LEU A 9 7.35 39.04 -9.18
CA LEU A 9 8.35 38.06 -8.79
C LEU A 9 8.19 36.82 -9.69
N VAL A 10 9.03 36.71 -10.72
CA VAL A 10 9.15 35.50 -11.54
C VAL A 10 10.02 34.51 -10.75
N VAL A 11 9.39 33.53 -10.13
CA VAL A 11 10.09 32.39 -9.50
C VAL A 11 10.38 31.37 -10.60
N ALA A 12 11.61 31.36 -11.08
CA ALA A 12 12.12 30.31 -11.95
C ALA A 12 12.34 29.04 -11.13
N LEU A 13 11.42 28.08 -11.24
CA LEU A 13 11.59 26.71 -10.76
C LEU A 13 12.63 26.01 -11.66
N LEU A 14 13.88 26.03 -11.24
CA LEU A 14 14.91 25.14 -11.77
C LEU A 14 14.62 23.73 -11.25
N ALA A 15 13.98 22.90 -12.09
CA ALA A 15 13.92 21.47 -11.89
C ALA A 15 15.35 20.91 -12.04
N GLY A 16 16.10 20.88 -10.93
CA GLY A 16 17.35 20.14 -10.84
C GLY A 16 17.03 18.65 -10.90
N GLY A 17 16.93 18.10 -12.11
CA GLY A 17 16.97 16.67 -12.30
C GLY A 17 18.33 16.17 -11.83
N CYS A 18 18.35 15.39 -10.75
CA CYS A 18 19.48 14.52 -10.44
C CYS A 18 19.54 13.45 -11.55
N ALA A 19 20.10 13.82 -12.69
CA ALA A 19 20.60 12.85 -13.65
C ALA A 19 21.82 12.19 -13.01
N GLY A 20 21.59 11.14 -12.24
CA GLY A 20 22.67 10.24 -11.84
C GLY A 20 23.35 9.76 -13.12
N GLN A 21 24.63 10.08 -13.28
CA GLN A 21 25.45 9.51 -14.33
C GLN A 21 25.39 7.99 -14.17
N ALA A 22 24.77 7.31 -15.14
CA ALA A 22 24.93 5.88 -15.29
C ALA A 22 26.43 5.63 -15.47
N ALA A 23 27.00 4.81 -14.58
CA ALA A 23 28.37 4.36 -14.74
C ALA A 23 28.44 3.48 -16.00
N ASP A 24 28.82 4.07 -17.13
CA ASP A 24 29.36 3.34 -18.28
C ASP A 24 30.77 2.86 -17.88
N GLY A 25 30.83 1.75 -17.16
CA GLY A 25 32.07 1.11 -16.73
C GLY A 25 31.79 -0.33 -16.36
N GLY A 26 32.40 -1.26 -17.09
CA GLY A 26 32.37 -2.71 -16.85
C GLY A 26 33.05 -3.10 -15.55
N GLU A 27 32.55 -2.60 -14.42
CA GLU A 27 32.87 -3.11 -13.10
C GLU A 27 32.23 -4.50 -12.96
N SER A 28 32.96 -5.46 -12.41
CA SER A 28 32.40 -6.79 -12.12
C SER A 28 31.56 -6.74 -10.85
N PRO A 29 30.53 -7.59 -10.69
CA PRO A 29 29.80 -7.71 -9.44
C PRO A 29 30.73 -8.00 -8.27
N VAL A 30 30.52 -7.32 -7.14
CA VAL A 30 31.31 -7.55 -5.91
C VAL A 30 30.96 -8.91 -5.31
N VAL A 31 31.94 -9.81 -5.26
CA VAL A 31 31.80 -11.14 -4.64
C VAL A 31 31.91 -11.02 -3.13
N GLN A 32 30.87 -11.50 -2.45
CA GLN A 32 30.75 -11.55 -1.01
C GLN A 32 31.04 -12.97 -0.50
N PRO A 33 31.67 -13.12 0.68
CA PRO A 33 32.25 -14.39 1.11
C PRO A 33 31.24 -15.47 1.45
N ARG A 34 30.06 -15.11 1.97
CA ARG A 34 29.03 -16.08 2.36
C ARG A 34 27.66 -15.44 2.43
N TRP A 35 26.65 -16.12 1.89
CA TRP A 35 25.25 -15.73 2.08
C TRP A 35 24.76 -16.23 3.44
N GLU A 36 24.13 -15.36 4.21
CA GLU A 36 23.56 -15.71 5.52
C GLU A 36 22.07 -16.00 5.43
N SER A 37 21.27 -14.98 5.11
CA SER A 37 19.82 -15.10 4.90
C SER A 37 19.23 -13.80 4.38
N CYS A 38 17.99 -13.86 3.89
CA CYS A 38 17.19 -12.68 3.58
C CYS A 38 16.86 -11.83 4.83
N ALA A 39 16.97 -12.38 6.03
CA ALA A 39 16.73 -11.64 7.27
C ALA A 39 17.92 -10.75 7.68
N ALA A 40 19.12 -11.04 7.18
CA ALA A 40 20.32 -10.24 7.42
C ALA A 40 20.39 -8.98 6.53
N VAL A 41 19.54 -8.93 5.50
CA VAL A 41 19.37 -7.76 4.63
C VAL A 41 18.01 -7.15 4.91
N THR A 42 17.88 -5.84 4.78
CA THR A 42 16.55 -5.22 4.65
C THR A 42 16.22 -5.32 3.16
N PRO A 43 15.41 -6.29 2.71
CA PRO A 43 15.14 -6.45 1.30
C PRO A 43 14.13 -5.38 0.93
N GLU A 44 14.61 -4.21 0.50
CA GLU A 44 13.78 -3.26 -0.21
C GLU A 44 13.68 -3.76 -1.64
N GLU A 45 12.48 -4.18 -2.05
CA GLU A 45 12.17 -4.29 -3.46
C GLU A 45 12.21 -2.87 -4.03
N GLY A 46 13.04 -2.68 -5.03
CA GLY A 46 13.38 -1.33 -5.48
C GLY A 46 14.05 -1.32 -6.83
N THR A 47 14.64 -0.18 -7.15
CA THR A 47 15.29 0.05 -8.45
C THR A 47 16.79 -0.20 -8.41
N GLU A 48 17.36 -0.55 -7.25
CA GLU A 48 18.81 -0.70 -7.05
C GLU A 48 19.39 -1.74 -8.01
N GLY A 49 18.66 -2.84 -8.23
CA GLY A 49 19.07 -3.90 -9.16
C GLY A 49 19.26 -3.44 -10.61
N LEU A 50 18.70 -2.28 -11.01
CA LEU A 50 18.90 -1.70 -12.33
C LEU A 50 20.25 -1.00 -12.47
N ALA A 51 20.84 -0.57 -11.36
CA ALA A 51 22.11 0.16 -11.30
C ALA A 51 23.31 -0.73 -10.93
N LEU A 52 23.07 -1.99 -10.55
CA LEU A 52 24.13 -2.92 -10.20
C LEU A 52 24.94 -3.38 -11.43
N PRO A 53 26.22 -3.78 -11.24
CA PRO A 53 27.03 -4.33 -12.30
C PRO A 53 26.46 -5.63 -12.89
N LYS A 54 26.53 -5.81 -14.22
CA LYS A 54 25.99 -6.99 -14.90
C LYS A 54 26.75 -8.26 -14.56
N LEU A 55 26.08 -9.41 -14.67
CA LEU A 55 26.73 -10.70 -14.54
C LEU A 55 27.73 -10.92 -15.68
N ASP A 56 28.98 -11.16 -15.34
CA ASP A 56 30.04 -11.58 -16.25
C ASP A 56 30.44 -13.05 -15.98
N ASP A 57 31.51 -13.51 -16.62
CA ASP A 57 31.99 -14.89 -16.48
C ASP A 57 32.99 -15.08 -15.32
N SER A 58 33.25 -14.04 -14.51
CA SER A 58 34.14 -14.14 -13.34
C SER A 58 33.52 -14.89 -12.16
N PHE A 59 32.19 -15.01 -12.16
CA PHE A 59 31.41 -15.70 -11.13
C PHE A 59 30.58 -16.80 -11.80
N VAL A 60 30.53 -17.99 -11.19
CA VAL A 60 29.80 -19.16 -11.72
C VAL A 60 28.66 -19.53 -10.78
N PRO A 61 27.45 -18.97 -11.00
CA PRO A 61 26.29 -19.29 -10.19
C PRO A 61 25.83 -20.73 -10.38
N VAL A 62 25.46 -21.37 -9.27
CA VAL A 62 24.82 -22.70 -9.25
C VAL A 62 23.44 -22.67 -8.59
N SER A 63 23.10 -21.59 -7.87
CA SER A 63 21.76 -21.38 -7.32
C SER A 63 21.44 -19.90 -7.19
N ALA A 64 20.16 -19.59 -7.01
CA ALA A 64 19.67 -18.24 -6.77
C ALA A 64 18.86 -18.20 -5.48
N VAL A 65 18.95 -17.08 -4.77
CA VAL A 65 18.10 -16.71 -3.64
C VAL A 65 17.32 -15.45 -4.01
N ILE A 66 16.04 -15.44 -3.70
CA ILE A 66 15.12 -14.33 -3.94
C ILE A 66 14.52 -13.94 -2.60
N CYS A 67 14.80 -12.72 -2.15
CA CYS A 67 14.17 -12.14 -0.96
C CYS A 67 12.99 -11.26 -1.38
N ARG A 68 11.82 -11.53 -0.80
CA ARG A 68 10.57 -10.80 -1.06
C ARG A 68 9.75 -10.64 0.20
N THR A 69 8.88 -9.64 0.23
CA THR A 69 7.78 -9.57 1.21
C THR A 69 6.49 -10.00 0.52
N VAL A 70 5.85 -11.05 1.01
CA VAL A 70 4.63 -11.60 0.41
C VAL A 70 3.51 -11.71 1.44
N PRO A 71 2.25 -11.40 1.08
CA PRO A 71 1.11 -11.68 1.92
C PRO A 71 0.90 -13.20 2.04
N VAL A 72 0.63 -13.68 3.24
CA VAL A 72 0.34 -15.09 3.54
C VAL A 72 -0.91 -15.17 4.42
N ARG A 73 -1.93 -15.85 3.91
CA ARG A 73 -3.15 -16.14 4.66
C ARG A 73 -2.87 -17.18 5.75
N ARG A 74 -3.23 -16.87 7.00
CA ARG A 74 -3.19 -17.81 8.11
C ARG A 74 -4.35 -18.81 8.02
N PRO A 75 -4.20 -20.04 8.52
CA PRO A 75 -5.32 -21.00 8.59
C PRO A 75 -6.51 -20.50 9.42
N SER A 76 -6.26 -19.63 10.41
CA SER A 76 -7.29 -19.01 11.25
C SER A 76 -8.05 -17.89 10.55
N GLY A 77 -7.58 -17.45 9.38
CA GLY A 77 -8.24 -16.44 8.57
C GLY A 77 -7.59 -15.08 8.59
N GLY A 78 -6.64 -14.73 9.46
CA GLY A 78 -5.89 -13.48 9.30
C GLY A 78 -4.91 -13.52 8.13
N GLU A 79 -4.24 -12.40 7.86
CA GLU A 79 -3.20 -12.28 6.84
C GLU A 79 -1.95 -11.59 7.40
N ASP A 80 -0.79 -12.18 7.15
CA ASP A 80 0.51 -11.63 7.54
C ASP A 80 1.30 -11.23 6.30
N MET A 81 2.04 -10.12 6.40
CA MET A 81 3.16 -9.87 5.51
C MET A 81 4.36 -10.68 6.01
N VAL A 82 4.90 -11.53 5.15
CA VAL A 82 6.02 -12.42 5.45
C VAL A 82 7.22 -12.04 4.60
N ALA A 83 8.35 -11.72 5.24
CA ALA A 83 9.64 -11.70 4.56
C ALA A 83 10.05 -13.15 4.27
N ALA A 84 10.14 -13.49 2.99
CA ALA A 84 10.36 -14.81 2.46
C ALA A 84 11.74 -14.91 1.81
N GLU A 85 12.42 -16.02 2.07
CA GLU A 85 13.60 -16.47 1.34
C GLU A 85 13.23 -17.66 0.47
N ASP A 86 13.24 -17.44 -0.84
CA ASP A 86 12.98 -18.46 -1.84
C ASP A 86 14.29 -18.84 -2.54
N LYS A 87 14.55 -20.14 -2.71
CA LYS A 87 15.77 -20.64 -3.38
C LYS A 87 15.42 -21.40 -4.64
N ALA A 88 16.23 -21.22 -5.68
CA ALA A 88 16.16 -21.97 -6.93
C ALA A 88 17.49 -22.65 -7.25
N GLY A 89 17.43 -23.91 -7.66
CA GLY A 89 18.59 -24.68 -8.14
C GLY A 89 18.71 -24.71 -9.67
N ASP A 90 17.59 -24.81 -10.38
CA ASP A 90 17.57 -24.74 -11.86
C ASP A 90 17.46 -23.28 -12.31
N ILE A 91 18.62 -22.66 -12.55
CA ILE A 91 18.73 -21.22 -12.83
C ILE A 91 19.25 -20.92 -14.25
N ALA A 92 19.41 -21.93 -15.10
CA ALA A 92 20.04 -21.74 -16.41
C ALA A 92 19.33 -20.70 -17.28
N GLY A 93 17.99 -20.75 -17.33
CA GLY A 93 17.17 -19.75 -18.04
C GLY A 93 17.35 -18.34 -17.49
N LEU A 94 17.36 -18.19 -16.16
CA LEU A 94 17.60 -16.92 -15.50
C LEU A 94 18.98 -16.35 -15.85
N LEU A 95 20.03 -17.18 -15.77
CA LEU A 95 21.40 -16.77 -16.09
C LEU A 95 21.57 -16.33 -17.55
N ALA A 96 20.89 -17.00 -18.49
CA ALA A 96 20.91 -16.60 -19.89
C ALA A 96 20.34 -15.19 -20.07
N THR A 97 19.25 -14.87 -19.38
CA THR A 97 18.63 -13.53 -19.46
C THR A 97 19.45 -12.46 -18.74
N LEU A 98 20.03 -12.75 -17.58
CA LEU A 98 20.87 -11.80 -16.84
C LEU A 98 22.13 -11.35 -17.61
N ARG A 99 22.60 -12.17 -18.54
CA ARG A 99 23.73 -11.86 -19.43
C ARG A 99 23.35 -11.06 -20.67
N LEU A 100 22.06 -10.79 -20.89
CA LEU A 100 21.65 -9.94 -22.01
C LEU A 100 22.24 -8.53 -21.83
N PRO A 101 22.66 -7.87 -22.92
CA PRO A 101 23.01 -6.47 -22.85
C PRO A 101 21.76 -5.62 -22.57
N ASP A 102 22.00 -4.45 -21.99
CA ASP A 102 21.00 -3.38 -21.98
C ASP A 102 20.68 -2.96 -23.42
N GLU A 103 19.42 -2.65 -23.68
CA GLU A 103 19.01 -2.09 -24.96
C GLU A 103 19.38 -0.61 -25.07
N LYS A 104 19.54 -0.14 -26.31
CA LYS A 104 19.83 1.28 -26.54
C LYS A 104 18.63 2.13 -26.10
N PRO A 105 18.84 3.22 -25.33
CA PRO A 105 17.76 4.10 -24.93
C PRO A 105 16.97 4.65 -26.12
N THR A 106 15.65 4.77 -25.96
CA THR A 106 14.77 5.39 -26.96
C THR A 106 14.47 6.85 -26.61
N ASN A 107 14.23 7.66 -27.65
CA ASN A 107 13.66 9.02 -27.49
C ASN A 107 12.12 9.01 -27.55
N GLY A 108 11.50 7.83 -27.73
CA GLY A 108 10.05 7.66 -27.75
C GLY A 108 9.41 7.77 -26.37
N ALA A 109 8.08 7.78 -26.33
CA ALA A 109 7.33 7.76 -25.08
C ALA A 109 7.46 6.38 -24.40
N CYS A 110 7.68 6.40 -23.09
CA CYS A 110 7.71 5.22 -22.23
C CYS A 110 6.53 5.28 -21.24
N THR A 111 6.02 4.12 -20.84
CA THR A 111 4.99 4.03 -19.81
C THR A 111 5.54 4.41 -18.43
N ALA A 112 4.73 5.03 -17.58
CA ALA A 112 5.12 5.49 -16.23
C ALA A 112 4.96 4.40 -15.14
N ASP A 113 5.07 3.12 -15.51
CA ASP A 113 4.87 2.02 -14.57
C ASP A 113 5.94 1.98 -13.48
N LEU A 114 5.51 1.72 -12.24
CA LEU A 114 6.42 1.40 -11.15
C LEU A 114 7.10 0.06 -11.43
N VAL A 115 8.43 0.07 -11.40
CA VAL A 115 9.27 -1.11 -11.61
C VAL A 115 9.93 -1.49 -10.29
N LEU A 116 9.67 -2.71 -9.84
CA LEU A 116 10.32 -3.29 -8.67
C LEU A 116 11.16 -4.49 -9.12
N VAL A 117 12.45 -4.46 -8.79
CA VAL A 117 13.35 -5.60 -8.97
C VAL A 117 13.47 -6.30 -7.62
N PRO A 118 13.15 -7.59 -7.51
CA PRO A 118 13.31 -8.28 -6.24
C PRO A 118 14.78 -8.35 -5.84
N TYR A 119 15.03 -8.54 -4.55
CA TYR A 119 16.38 -8.73 -4.06
C TYR A 119 16.89 -10.12 -4.49
N LEU A 120 17.52 -10.16 -5.66
CA LEU A 120 18.07 -11.36 -6.27
C LEU A 120 19.55 -11.52 -5.89
N VAL A 121 19.89 -12.70 -5.43
CA VAL A 121 21.24 -13.14 -5.07
C VAL A 121 21.59 -14.37 -5.88
N LEU A 122 22.79 -14.40 -6.44
CA LEU A 122 23.35 -15.58 -7.09
C LEU A 122 24.45 -16.16 -6.21
N LEU A 123 24.42 -17.47 -6.01
CA LEU A 123 25.39 -18.20 -5.19
C LEU A 123 26.20 -19.16 -6.05
N ASP A 124 27.50 -19.26 -5.78
CA ASP A 124 28.37 -20.28 -6.34
C ASP A 124 28.38 -21.56 -5.48
N ALA A 125 29.17 -22.55 -5.89
CA ALA A 125 29.29 -23.84 -5.21
C ALA A 125 29.89 -23.73 -3.79
N ASP A 126 30.66 -22.68 -3.53
CA ASP A 126 31.28 -22.41 -2.22
C ASP A 126 30.35 -21.60 -1.29
N GLY A 127 29.19 -21.18 -1.80
CA GLY A 127 28.23 -20.34 -1.06
C GLY A 127 28.63 -18.87 -0.99
N ARG A 128 29.66 -18.44 -1.75
CA ARG A 128 29.91 -17.02 -2.01
C ARG A 128 28.78 -16.48 -2.87
N TRP A 129 28.58 -15.17 -2.84
CA TRP A 129 27.43 -14.59 -3.52
C TRP A 129 27.70 -13.24 -4.15
N ILE A 130 26.85 -12.90 -5.12
CA ILE A 130 26.78 -11.59 -5.77
C ILE A 130 25.32 -11.14 -5.88
N ARG A 131 25.10 -9.83 -6.07
CA ARG A 131 23.86 -9.30 -6.64
C ARG A 131 24.13 -8.88 -8.08
N PRO A 132 23.55 -9.55 -9.08
CA PRO A 132 23.71 -9.14 -10.46
C PRO A 132 22.82 -7.93 -10.77
N GLY A 133 23.32 -7.06 -11.65
CA GLY A 133 22.51 -6.09 -12.37
C GLY A 133 21.56 -6.77 -13.33
N VAL A 134 20.33 -6.25 -13.38
CA VAL A 134 19.28 -6.74 -14.28
C VAL A 134 19.36 -6.01 -15.62
N PRO A 135 19.32 -6.69 -16.77
CA PRO A 135 19.32 -6.03 -18.07
C PRO A 135 18.09 -5.16 -18.25
N VAL A 136 18.25 -3.98 -18.85
CA VAL A 136 17.15 -3.05 -19.10
C VAL A 136 16.82 -2.87 -20.58
N ASP A 137 15.56 -2.58 -20.86
CA ASP A 137 15.03 -2.24 -22.17
C ASP A 137 15.34 -0.77 -22.54
N ALA A 138 14.90 -0.37 -23.74
CA ALA A 138 15.09 1.00 -24.23
C ALA A 138 14.43 2.09 -23.36
N CYS A 139 13.50 1.71 -22.48
CA CYS A 139 12.82 2.57 -21.51
C CYS A 139 13.42 2.49 -20.10
N ARG A 140 14.60 1.85 -19.94
CA ARG A 140 15.30 1.66 -18.67
C ARG A 140 14.55 0.78 -17.66
N LYS A 141 13.65 -0.09 -18.13
CA LYS A 141 12.94 -1.07 -17.31
C LYS A 141 13.57 -2.46 -17.47
N PRO A 142 13.43 -3.39 -16.51
CA PRO A 142 13.84 -4.77 -16.69
C PRO A 142 13.30 -5.34 -17.99
N ARG A 143 14.21 -5.90 -18.79
CA ARG A 143 13.86 -6.60 -20.02
C ARG A 143 12.80 -7.65 -19.76
N ILE A 144 11.86 -7.80 -20.71
CA ILE A 144 10.75 -8.76 -20.57
C ILE A 144 11.28 -10.19 -20.44
N GLU A 145 12.37 -10.53 -21.13
CA GLU A 145 13.00 -11.85 -21.06
C GLU A 145 13.44 -12.19 -19.63
N PHE A 146 14.05 -11.23 -18.93
CA PHE A 146 14.42 -11.40 -17.53
C PHE A 146 13.19 -11.56 -16.64
N ARG A 147 12.16 -10.73 -16.83
CA ARG A 147 10.92 -10.78 -16.04
C ARG A 147 10.21 -12.13 -16.21
N ASP A 148 10.15 -12.64 -17.43
CA ASP A 148 9.54 -13.93 -17.74
C ASP A 148 10.35 -15.09 -17.14
N ALA A 149 11.68 -15.07 -17.30
CA ALA A 149 12.55 -16.10 -16.73
C ALA A 149 12.47 -16.13 -15.20
N LEU A 150 12.42 -14.96 -14.56
CA LEU A 150 12.22 -14.84 -13.12
C LEU A 150 10.83 -15.32 -12.67
N GLY A 151 9.77 -15.00 -13.42
CA GLY A 151 8.41 -15.43 -13.14
C GLY A 151 8.18 -16.93 -13.33
N GLN A 152 8.96 -17.57 -14.19
CA GLN A 152 8.93 -19.03 -14.43
C GLN A 152 9.88 -19.81 -13.53
N LEU A 153 10.72 -19.12 -12.74
CA LEU A 153 11.72 -19.76 -11.90
C LEU A 153 11.05 -20.63 -10.84
N LYS A 154 11.40 -21.92 -10.82
CA LYS A 154 10.94 -22.84 -9.80
C LYS A 154 11.70 -22.58 -8.50
N THR A 155 10.99 -22.05 -7.52
CA THR A 155 11.55 -21.74 -6.20
C THR A 155 10.96 -22.62 -5.11
N GLU A 156 11.78 -22.93 -4.12
CA GLU A 156 11.36 -23.53 -2.85
C GLU A 156 11.54 -22.51 -1.72
N ARG A 157 10.53 -22.40 -0.84
CA ARG A 157 10.61 -21.55 0.35
C ARG A 157 11.59 -22.17 1.34
N VAL A 158 12.67 -21.47 1.63
CA VAL A 158 13.69 -21.92 2.61
C VAL A 158 13.38 -21.37 3.99
N SER A 159 12.98 -20.09 4.07
CA SER A 159 12.60 -19.47 5.34
C SER A 159 11.53 -18.40 5.15
N GLY A 160 10.78 -18.13 6.22
CA GLY A 160 9.78 -17.07 6.25
C GLY A 160 9.65 -16.51 7.66
N ARG A 161 9.59 -15.19 7.78
CA ARG A 161 9.32 -14.50 9.05
C ARG A 161 8.21 -13.49 8.86
N VAL A 162 7.22 -13.51 9.76
CA VAL A 162 6.21 -12.46 9.84
C VAL A 162 6.90 -11.14 10.15
N VAL A 163 6.71 -10.15 9.29
CA VAL A 163 7.23 -8.79 9.48
C VAL A 163 6.14 -7.81 9.90
N LEU A 164 4.89 -8.08 9.52
CA LEU A 164 3.73 -7.24 9.84
C LEU A 164 2.47 -8.10 9.77
N GLU A 165 1.56 -7.94 10.73
CA GLU A 165 0.18 -8.43 10.58
C GLU A 165 -0.58 -7.45 9.69
N LEU A 166 -1.11 -7.93 8.55
CA LEU A 166 -1.91 -7.13 7.62
C LEU A 166 -3.39 -7.16 7.99
N GLU A 167 -3.87 -8.32 8.44
CA GLU A 167 -5.25 -8.52 8.88
C GLU A 167 -5.30 -9.49 10.07
N SER A 168 -5.94 -9.07 11.16
CA SER A 168 -6.17 -9.92 12.32
C SER A 168 -7.24 -10.98 12.01
N ASP A 169 -7.27 -12.05 12.81
CA ASP A 169 -8.26 -13.11 12.65
C ASP A 169 -9.68 -12.59 12.90
N GLU A 170 -9.84 -11.66 13.85
CA GLU A 170 -11.11 -11.02 14.19
C GLU A 170 -11.61 -10.09 13.08
N ALA A 171 -10.71 -9.28 12.49
CA ALA A 171 -11.03 -8.43 11.36
C ALA A 171 -11.54 -9.28 10.18
N ALA A 172 -10.77 -10.31 9.81
CA ALA A 172 -11.12 -11.25 8.76
C ALA A 172 -12.46 -11.97 9.03
N ALA A 173 -12.68 -12.49 10.24
CA ALA A 173 -13.91 -13.18 10.62
C ALA A 173 -15.14 -12.26 10.57
N SER A 174 -14.96 -10.97 10.86
CA SER A 174 -16.03 -9.97 10.78
C SER A 174 -16.33 -9.50 9.35
N GLY A 175 -15.43 -9.78 8.40
CA GLY A 175 -15.46 -9.26 7.03
C GLY A 175 -15.13 -7.77 6.96
N CYS A 176 -14.43 -7.23 7.95
CA CYS A 176 -13.94 -5.85 8.00
C CYS A 176 -12.46 -5.82 7.66
N GLY A 177 -11.98 -4.77 7.00
CA GLY A 177 -10.54 -4.57 6.83
C GLY A 177 -9.88 -4.19 8.16
N GLN A 178 -8.60 -4.54 8.33
CA GLN A 178 -7.79 -4.23 9.51
C GLN A 178 -7.60 -2.73 9.76
N ALA A 179 -7.56 -1.95 8.69
CA ALA A 179 -7.41 -0.52 8.76
C ALA A 179 -8.39 0.16 7.81
N TRP A 180 -8.87 1.34 8.18
CA TRP A 180 -9.79 2.13 7.36
C TRP A 180 -9.55 3.63 7.56
N ALA A 181 -9.83 4.44 6.55
CA ALA A 181 -9.66 5.88 6.68
C ALA A 181 -10.90 6.54 7.32
N ASP A 182 -10.71 7.48 8.24
CA ASP A 182 -11.81 8.32 8.74
C ASP A 182 -12.25 9.31 7.66
N MET A 183 -13.17 8.87 6.80
CA MET A 183 -13.71 9.71 5.73
C MET A 183 -14.62 10.83 6.24
N VAL A 184 -15.15 10.72 7.47
CA VAL A 184 -15.96 11.81 8.06
C VAL A 184 -15.07 13.01 8.32
N TRP A 185 -13.88 12.79 8.87
CA TRP A 185 -12.86 13.83 9.05
C TRP A 185 -12.43 14.42 7.71
N VAL A 186 -12.04 13.58 6.75
CA VAL A 186 -11.56 14.02 5.43
C VAL A 186 -12.58 14.91 4.73
N ILE A 187 -13.85 14.51 4.69
CA ILE A 187 -14.90 15.27 4.02
C ILE A 187 -15.27 16.54 4.79
N GLY A 188 -15.25 16.50 6.13
CA GLY A 188 -15.48 17.66 6.97
C GLY A 188 -14.47 18.78 6.75
N GLU A 189 -13.18 18.44 6.69
CA GLU A 189 -12.10 19.40 6.45
C GLU A 189 -12.14 20.01 5.04
N ASN A 190 -12.65 19.26 4.06
CA ASN A 190 -12.83 19.73 2.68
C ASN A 190 -14.14 20.50 2.45
N GLY A 191 -14.85 20.89 3.52
CA GLY A 191 -16.04 21.72 3.43
C GLY A 191 -17.32 20.98 3.03
N GLY A 192 -17.37 19.66 3.20
CA GLY A 192 -18.59 18.86 3.07
C GLY A 192 -19.69 19.27 4.06
N GLY A 193 -20.89 18.74 3.89
CA GLY A 193 -22.01 18.93 4.84
C GLY A 193 -23.26 19.64 4.31
N ASN A 194 -23.18 20.33 3.18
CA ASN A 194 -24.34 21.02 2.59
C ASN A 194 -25.10 20.19 1.54
N ALA A 195 -24.67 18.95 1.29
CA ALA A 195 -25.29 18.09 0.29
C ALA A 195 -26.61 17.47 0.76
N SER A 196 -27.51 17.24 -0.18
CA SER A 196 -28.71 16.43 0.03
C SER A 196 -28.34 15.00 0.44
N LEU A 197 -29.17 14.38 1.28
CA LEU A 197 -28.99 12.98 1.65
C LEU A 197 -29.09 12.08 0.42
N ALA A 198 -28.09 11.22 0.23
CA ALA A 198 -28.22 10.08 -0.65
C ALA A 198 -29.27 9.09 -0.09
N PRO A 199 -30.01 8.36 -0.94
CA PRO A 199 -30.93 7.32 -0.48
C PRO A 199 -30.19 6.27 0.36
N LEU A 200 -30.74 5.96 1.54
CA LEU A 200 -30.24 4.88 2.38
C LEU A 200 -30.79 3.53 1.95
N ALA A 201 -30.05 2.47 2.24
CA ALA A 201 -30.49 1.10 1.99
C ALA A 201 -31.84 0.80 2.68
N PRO A 202 -32.65 -0.13 2.14
CA PRO A 202 -33.91 -0.56 2.75
C PRO A 202 -33.75 -1.01 4.22
N GLU A 203 -34.81 -0.91 5.01
CA GLU A 203 -34.78 -1.23 6.45
C GLU A 203 -34.40 -2.67 6.77
N ASN A 204 -34.68 -3.59 5.85
CA ASN A 204 -34.37 -5.01 5.96
C ASN A 204 -33.02 -5.39 5.31
N ALA A 205 -32.22 -4.42 4.90
CA ALA A 205 -30.90 -4.69 4.33
C ALA A 205 -29.98 -5.37 5.35
N GLU A 206 -29.21 -6.35 4.89
CA GLU A 206 -28.06 -6.84 5.66
C GLU A 206 -26.98 -5.76 5.66
N VAL A 207 -26.58 -5.34 6.86
CA VAL A 207 -25.57 -4.30 7.04
C VAL A 207 -24.43 -4.85 7.88
N ARG A 208 -23.20 -4.67 7.40
CA ARG A 208 -21.99 -4.93 8.18
C ARG A 208 -21.56 -3.65 8.87
N ARG A 209 -21.21 -3.73 10.15
CA ARG A 209 -20.62 -2.65 10.93
C ARG A 209 -19.17 -2.99 11.21
N CYS A 210 -18.27 -2.06 10.94
CA CYS A 210 -16.85 -2.13 11.28
C CYS A 210 -16.50 -0.89 12.11
N VAL A 211 -16.00 -1.08 13.33
CA VAL A 211 -15.61 -0.01 14.25
C VAL A 211 -14.10 0.07 14.25
N TYR A 212 -13.59 1.29 14.13
CA TYR A 212 -12.18 1.62 14.05
C TYR A 212 -11.80 2.63 15.11
N ARG A 213 -10.68 2.40 15.77
CA ARG A 213 -10.02 3.35 16.67
C ARG A 213 -8.97 4.12 15.90
N VAL A 214 -8.95 5.45 16.02
CA VAL A 214 -7.95 6.32 15.40
C VAL A 214 -6.84 6.60 16.42
N PRO A 215 -5.61 6.09 16.22
CA PRO A 215 -4.49 6.36 17.11
C PRO A 215 -4.24 7.88 17.23
N ALA A 216 -3.84 8.35 18.41
CA ALA A 216 -3.66 9.79 18.69
C ALA A 216 -2.71 10.50 17.69
N LYS A 217 -1.73 9.78 17.13
CA LYS A 217 -0.79 10.30 16.11
C LYS A 217 -1.43 10.53 14.73
N GLU A 218 -2.53 9.85 14.44
CA GLU A 218 -3.26 9.94 13.16
C GLU A 218 -4.39 10.99 13.22
N GLN A 219 -4.90 11.27 14.43
CA GLN A 219 -6.00 12.20 14.65
C GLN A 219 -5.65 13.61 14.14
N GLY A 220 -6.56 14.19 13.36
CA GLY A 220 -6.36 15.51 12.76
C GLY A 220 -5.47 15.53 11.52
N GLY A 221 -4.91 14.38 11.10
CA GLY A 221 -4.17 14.26 9.85
C GLY A 221 -5.05 14.48 8.61
N ALA A 222 -4.42 14.61 7.44
CA ALA A 222 -5.15 14.81 6.17
C ALA A 222 -6.05 13.63 5.79
N LYS A 223 -5.70 12.41 6.23
CA LYS A 223 -6.46 11.17 6.04
C LYS A 223 -6.17 10.22 7.21
N PRO A 224 -6.78 10.42 8.39
CA PRO A 224 -6.50 9.64 9.58
C PRO A 224 -6.77 8.15 9.33
N ALA A 225 -5.80 7.29 9.64
CA ALA A 225 -5.99 5.84 9.61
C ALA A 225 -6.55 5.34 10.94
N GLY A 226 -7.67 4.63 10.88
CA GLY A 226 -8.25 3.87 11.98
C GLY A 226 -7.80 2.41 11.95
N GLU A 227 -7.59 1.83 13.11
CA GLU A 227 -7.30 0.42 13.36
C GLU A 227 -8.58 -0.32 13.77
N PHE A 228 -8.82 -1.50 13.21
CA PHE A 228 -9.99 -2.31 13.52
C PHE A 228 -10.07 -2.61 15.02
N GLU A 229 -11.26 -2.40 15.59
CA GLU A 229 -11.56 -2.66 17.00
C GLU A 229 -12.61 -3.77 17.15
N THR A 230 -13.70 -3.69 16.39
CA THR A 230 -14.75 -4.71 16.39
C THR A 230 -15.60 -4.62 15.13
N GLY A 231 -16.26 -5.71 14.75
CA GLY A 231 -17.15 -5.68 13.60
C GLY A 231 -18.01 -6.92 13.46
N GLY A 232 -18.86 -6.90 12.45
CA GLY A 232 -19.71 -8.01 12.06
C GLY A 232 -21.03 -7.55 11.46
N LYS A 233 -21.93 -8.49 11.18
CA LYS A 233 -23.30 -8.17 10.76
C LYS A 233 -24.04 -7.48 11.91
N LEU A 234 -24.76 -6.40 11.60
CA LEU A 234 -25.67 -5.79 12.55
C LEU A 234 -26.80 -6.77 12.93
N PRO A 235 -27.22 -6.80 14.20
CA PRO A 235 -28.40 -7.57 14.59
C PRO A 235 -29.64 -7.13 13.82
N ALA A 236 -30.58 -8.06 13.64
CA ALA A 236 -31.84 -7.78 12.98
C ALA A 236 -32.57 -6.60 13.64
N GLY A 237 -33.05 -5.66 12.83
CA GLY A 237 -33.75 -4.45 13.30
C GLY A 237 -32.84 -3.30 13.77
N THR A 238 -31.55 -3.54 14.06
CA THR A 238 -30.61 -2.47 14.43
C THR A 238 -30.43 -1.49 13.28
N TRP A 239 -30.33 -1.97 12.05
CA TRP A 239 -30.22 -1.11 10.87
C TRP A 239 -31.45 -0.19 10.70
N ALA A 240 -32.67 -0.69 10.93
CA ALA A 240 -33.87 0.14 10.85
C ALA A 240 -33.84 1.29 11.88
N ALA A 241 -33.32 1.05 13.08
CA ALA A 241 -33.12 2.09 14.09
C ALA A 241 -32.04 3.11 13.67
N VAL A 242 -30.89 2.63 13.19
CA VAL A 242 -29.79 3.47 12.67
C VAL A 242 -30.28 4.35 11.51
N ARG A 243 -30.97 3.77 10.53
CA ARG A 243 -31.54 4.47 9.37
C ARG A 243 -32.49 5.59 9.78
N ARG A 244 -33.33 5.36 10.80
CA ARG A 244 -34.25 6.38 11.32
C ARG A 244 -33.49 7.56 11.95
N GLU A 245 -32.47 7.29 12.76
CA GLU A 245 -31.61 8.33 13.33
C GLU A 245 -30.93 9.15 12.23
N LEU A 246 -30.34 8.47 11.23
CA LEU A 246 -29.66 9.11 10.10
C LEU A 246 -30.60 9.96 9.23
N THR A 247 -31.82 9.49 8.99
CA THR A 247 -32.82 10.21 8.18
C THR A 247 -33.29 11.49 8.86
N ASN A 248 -33.43 11.47 10.18
CA ASN A 248 -33.91 12.60 10.97
C ASN A 248 -32.77 13.53 11.43
N ALA A 249 -31.51 13.17 11.18
CA ALA A 249 -30.37 13.94 11.61
C ALA A 249 -30.28 15.28 10.87
N ALA A 250 -30.06 16.36 11.63
CA ALA A 250 -29.81 17.68 11.06
C ALA A 250 -28.46 17.72 10.31
N PRO A 251 -28.27 18.64 9.35
CA PRO A 251 -26.95 18.93 8.79
C PRO A 251 -25.92 19.18 9.91
N ALA A 252 -24.71 18.65 9.75
CA ALA A 252 -23.64 18.87 10.71
C ALA A 252 -23.06 20.29 10.55
N GLY A 253 -22.76 20.94 11.69
CA GLY A 253 -22.03 22.21 11.69
C GLY A 253 -20.53 22.02 11.44
N ARG A 254 -19.81 23.13 11.31
CA ARG A 254 -18.34 23.11 11.32
C ARG A 254 -17.84 22.64 12.68
N CYS A 255 -16.86 21.76 12.69
CA CYS A 255 -16.22 21.27 13.89
C CYS A 255 -14.84 20.72 13.54
N THR A 256 -13.87 20.96 14.42
CA THR A 256 -12.45 20.66 14.23
C THR A 256 -11.89 19.70 15.28
N THR A 257 -12.78 19.04 16.05
CA THR A 257 -12.38 18.07 17.08
C THR A 257 -12.33 16.68 16.45
N PRO A 258 -11.14 16.09 16.22
CA PRO A 258 -11.04 14.78 15.60
C PRO A 258 -11.71 13.72 16.48
N ALA A 259 -12.30 12.71 15.84
CA ALA A 259 -12.82 11.55 16.52
C ALA A 259 -11.66 10.59 16.89
N SER A 260 -11.75 9.95 18.05
CA SER A 260 -10.86 8.86 18.45
C SER A 260 -11.36 7.51 17.94
N ARG A 261 -12.61 7.45 17.45
CA ARG A 261 -13.23 6.25 16.91
C ARG A 261 -14.32 6.59 15.89
N PHE A 262 -14.48 5.73 14.90
CA PHE A 262 -15.57 5.82 13.93
C PHE A 262 -16.07 4.42 13.53
N ALA A 263 -17.27 4.37 12.97
CA ALA A 263 -17.88 3.16 12.45
C ALA A 263 -18.14 3.32 10.96
N VAL A 264 -17.90 2.26 10.19
CA VAL A 264 -18.27 2.13 8.78
C VAL A 264 -19.38 1.11 8.68
N LEU A 265 -20.47 1.49 8.04
CA LEU A 265 -21.61 0.63 7.74
C LEU A 265 -21.61 0.31 6.26
N THR A 266 -21.30 -0.92 5.89
CA THR A 266 -21.37 -1.39 4.50
C THR A 266 -22.79 -1.87 4.23
N THR A 267 -23.46 -1.22 3.28
CA THR A 267 -24.84 -1.53 2.88
C THR A 267 -24.93 -1.77 1.36
N PRO A 268 -26.02 -2.33 0.83
CA PRO A 268 -26.25 -2.42 -0.61
C PRO A 268 -26.32 -1.07 -1.34
N ALA A 269 -26.59 0.03 -0.61
CA ALA A 269 -26.65 1.39 -1.17
C ALA A 269 -25.30 2.13 -1.10
N GLY A 270 -24.26 1.50 -0.57
CA GLY A 270 -22.95 2.09 -0.31
C GLY A 270 -22.62 2.16 1.17
N GLU A 271 -21.60 2.94 1.49
CA GLU A 271 -21.05 3.07 2.84
C GLU A 271 -21.63 4.28 3.58
N VAL A 272 -21.83 4.11 4.88
CA VAL A 272 -22.13 5.20 5.82
C VAL A 272 -21.07 5.22 6.90
N TYR A 273 -20.51 6.39 7.17
CA TYR A 273 -19.49 6.56 8.21
C TYR A 273 -20.08 7.34 9.37
N VAL A 274 -19.74 6.98 10.61
CA VAL A 274 -20.25 7.64 11.81
C VAL A 274 -19.13 7.81 12.83
N GLU A 275 -18.87 9.02 13.30
CA GLU A 275 -17.95 9.28 14.41
C GLU A 275 -18.58 8.84 15.73
N GLY A 276 -17.84 8.12 16.57
CA GLY A 276 -18.30 7.70 17.90
C GLY A 276 -18.04 8.73 18.99
N ASP A 277 -17.26 9.77 18.70
CA ASP A 277 -16.97 10.90 19.58
C ASP A 277 -16.52 12.12 18.75
N GLY A 278 -15.74 13.03 19.33
CA GLY A 278 -15.28 14.24 18.65
C GLY A 278 -16.46 15.12 18.21
N CYS A 279 -16.56 15.36 16.91
CA CYS A 279 -17.62 16.16 16.31
C CYS A 279 -18.98 15.43 16.21
N ARG A 280 -19.02 14.11 16.43
CA ARG A 280 -20.22 13.28 16.34
C ARG A 280 -20.96 13.52 15.02
N ARG A 281 -20.29 13.32 13.90
CA ARG A 281 -20.86 13.46 12.56
C ARG A 281 -21.10 12.11 11.92
N ALA A 282 -22.03 12.07 10.97
CA ALA A 282 -22.25 10.94 10.08
C ALA A 282 -22.10 11.40 8.62
N LEU A 283 -21.30 10.69 7.83
CA LEU A 283 -21.16 10.89 6.40
C LEU A 283 -22.04 9.88 5.65
N LEU A 284 -22.91 10.39 4.79
CA LEU A 284 -23.82 9.60 3.95
C LEU A 284 -23.57 9.95 2.49
N GLY A 285 -23.29 8.94 1.67
CA GLY A 285 -22.80 9.16 0.31
C GLY A 285 -21.44 9.85 0.31
N GLU A 286 -21.17 10.68 -0.70
CA GLU A 286 -19.84 11.26 -0.88
C GLU A 286 -19.58 12.52 -0.04
N THR A 287 -20.62 13.30 0.29
CA THR A 287 -20.43 14.67 0.84
C THR A 287 -21.44 15.11 1.90
N ALA A 288 -22.51 14.34 2.18
CA ALA A 288 -23.55 14.76 3.11
C ALA A 288 -23.16 14.43 4.56
N LEU A 289 -22.85 15.47 5.36
CA LEU A 289 -22.57 15.34 6.79
C LEU A 289 -23.80 15.67 7.62
N ARG A 290 -24.09 14.82 8.60
CA ARG A 290 -25.20 14.97 9.56
C ARG A 290 -24.70 14.91 10.98
N THR A 291 -25.41 15.54 11.91
CA THR A 291 -25.11 15.43 13.34
C THR A 291 -25.58 14.07 13.86
N ALA A 292 -24.64 13.22 14.26
CA ALA A 292 -24.92 11.94 14.89
C ALA A 292 -25.53 12.16 16.28
N THR A 293 -26.64 11.48 16.55
CA THR A 293 -27.32 11.57 17.84
C THR A 293 -26.64 10.64 18.87
N PRO A 294 -26.80 10.89 20.18
CA PRO A 294 -26.38 9.93 21.21
C PRO A 294 -27.05 8.56 21.07
N ALA A 295 -28.23 8.49 20.45
CA ALA A 295 -28.89 7.22 20.15
C ALA A 295 -28.16 6.45 19.05
N LEU A 296 -27.70 7.16 18.01
CA LEU A 296 -26.88 6.56 16.95
C LEU A 296 -25.55 6.02 17.49
N GLU A 297 -24.90 6.75 18.41
CA GLU A 297 -23.67 6.27 19.07
C GLU A 297 -23.92 4.93 19.79
N LYS A 298 -24.96 4.83 20.63
CA LYS A 298 -25.31 3.61 21.37
C LYS A 298 -25.66 2.41 20.49
N LEU A 299 -26.12 2.64 19.27
CA LEU A 299 -26.45 1.57 18.33
C LEU A 299 -25.19 1.00 17.66
N LEU A 300 -24.10 1.77 17.61
CA LEU A 300 -22.92 1.46 16.80
C LEU A 300 -21.67 1.15 17.62
N PHE A 301 -21.50 1.74 18.80
CA PHE A 301 -20.32 1.60 19.66
C PHE A 301 -20.72 1.03 21.02
#